data_AF-A0A073AVK3-F1
#
_entry.id   AF-A0A073AVK3-F1
#
_cell.length_a   1.000
_cell.length_b   1.000
_cell.length_c   1.000
_cell.angle_alpha   90.00
_cell.angle_beta   90.00
_cell.angle_gamma   90.00
#
_symmetry.space_group_name_H-M   'P 1'
#
loop_
_entity.id
_entity.type
_entity.pdbx_description
1 polymer ?
#
loop_
_entity_poly.entity_id
_entity_poly.type
_entity_poly.pdbx_seq_one_letter_code
_entity_poly.pdbx_strand_id
1 'polypeptide(L)'
;MGSSTTSRWHEVSATAEAIAQAGGQLETSARHIKSTEELATAQEALFAITRAGARLARQLDLLANEYESPSLSEPSAVHVALDQAAAAAEDLGNCTKVAAQAIEDRE
;
A
#
# COMPACT_ATOMS: atom_id res chain seq x y z
N MET A 1 23.51 -17.14 -1.78
CA MET A 1 22.32 -16.65 -1.05
C MET A 1 21.87 -15.31 -1.63
N GLY A 2 21.35 -15.27 -2.87
CA GLY A 2 20.99 -14.01 -3.55
C GLY A 2 19.71 -14.07 -4.41
N SER A 3 18.90 -15.12 -4.22
CA SER A 3 17.68 -15.34 -5.01
C SER A 3 16.40 -14.88 -4.27
N SER A 4 16.41 -14.94 -2.92
CA SER A 4 15.24 -14.62 -2.10
C SER A 4 14.97 -13.11 -1.97
N THR A 5 16.01 -12.30 -1.79
CA THR A 5 15.89 -10.84 -1.66
C THR A 5 15.40 -10.19 -2.96
N THR A 6 15.91 -10.65 -4.11
CA THR A 6 15.45 -10.19 -5.43
C THR A 6 13.96 -10.50 -5.67
N SER A 7 13.48 -11.65 -5.16
CA SER A 7 12.06 -12.01 -5.20
C SER A 7 11.20 -11.10 -4.31
N ARG A 8 11.65 -10.78 -3.09
CA ARG A 8 10.89 -9.91 -2.16
C ARG A 8 10.78 -8.47 -2.67
N TRP A 9 11.86 -7.91 -3.21
CA TRP A 9 11.83 -6.59 -3.83
C TRP A 9 10.92 -6.55 -5.06
N HIS A 10 10.90 -7.62 -5.86
CA HIS A 10 9.95 -7.74 -6.96
C HIS A 10 8.49 -7.74 -6.48
N GLU A 11 8.18 -8.43 -5.37
CA GLU A 11 6.84 -8.42 -4.79
C GLU A 11 6.40 -7.06 -4.22
N VAL A 12 7.34 -6.31 -3.65
CA VAL A 12 7.13 -4.91 -3.22
C VAL A 12 6.79 -4.03 -4.42
N SER A 13 7.61 -4.09 -5.48
CA SER A 13 7.38 -3.31 -6.71
C SER A 13 6.03 -3.63 -7.33
N ALA A 14 5.68 -4.91 -7.47
CA ALA A 14 4.39 -5.32 -8.03
C ALA A 14 3.20 -4.80 -7.19
N THR A 15 3.34 -4.76 -5.87
CA THR A 15 2.27 -4.24 -5.00
C THR A 15 2.17 -2.72 -5.07
N ALA A 16 3.30 -2.00 -5.15
CA ALA A 16 3.32 -0.56 -5.38
C ALA A 16 2.70 -0.18 -6.73
N GLU A 17 2.96 -0.95 -7.78
CA GLU A 17 2.32 -0.79 -9.09
C GLU A 17 0.79 -0.99 -9.00
N ALA A 18 0.33 -1.99 -8.25
CA ALA A 18 -1.11 -2.19 -8.04
C ALA A 18 -1.76 -0.99 -7.32
N ILE A 19 -1.08 -0.37 -6.35
CA ILE A 19 -1.54 0.87 -5.70
C ILE A 19 -1.62 2.00 -6.74
N ALA A 20 -0.59 2.18 -7.57
CA ALA A 20 -0.56 3.23 -8.59
C ALA A 20 -1.69 3.05 -9.62
N GLN A 21 -1.95 1.82 -10.06
CA GLN A 21 -3.03 1.51 -11.00
C GLN A 21 -4.41 1.81 -10.38
N ALA A 22 -4.65 1.38 -9.14
CA ALA A 22 -5.89 1.67 -8.43
C ALA A 22 -6.06 3.18 -8.18
N GLY A 23 -4.96 3.89 -7.88
CA GLY A 23 -4.95 5.36 -7.78
C GLY A 23 -5.33 6.05 -9.09
N GLY A 24 -4.84 5.56 -10.23
CA GLY A 24 -5.22 6.07 -11.55
C GLY A 24 -6.68 5.80 -11.90
N GLN A 25 -7.22 4.63 -11.52
CA GLN A 25 -8.64 4.33 -11.64
C GLN A 25 -9.49 5.27 -10.78
N LEU A 26 -9.11 5.47 -9.52
CA LEU A 26 -9.77 6.40 -8.61
C LEU A 26 -9.78 7.83 -9.18
N GLU A 27 -8.64 8.33 -9.67
CA GLU A 27 -8.53 9.67 -10.25
C GLU A 27 -9.43 9.83 -11.49
N THR A 28 -9.50 8.80 -12.33
CA THR A 28 -10.33 8.78 -13.53
C THR A 28 -11.82 8.80 -13.16
N SER A 29 -12.25 7.93 -12.25
CA SER A 29 -13.63 7.88 -11.78
C SER A 29 -14.04 9.16 -11.05
N ALA A 30 -13.19 9.66 -10.14
CA ALA A 30 -13.47 10.87 -9.35
C ALA A 30 -13.64 12.13 -10.19
N ARG A 31 -12.90 12.27 -11.30
CA ARG A 31 -13.04 13.41 -12.23
C ARG A 31 -14.34 13.40 -13.02
N HIS A 32 -15.01 12.25 -13.12
CA HIS A 32 -16.14 12.06 -14.00
C HIS A 32 -17.42 11.61 -13.31
N ILE A 33 -17.48 11.57 -11.98
CA ILE A 33 -18.65 11.12 -11.22
C ILE A 33 -19.91 11.87 -11.66
N LYS A 34 -20.75 11.16 -12.40
CA LYS A 34 -22.07 11.54 -12.91
C LYS A 34 -23.10 10.45 -12.62
N SER A 35 -22.65 9.24 -12.27
CA SER A 35 -23.50 8.09 -11.95
C SER A 35 -23.10 7.39 -10.65
N THR A 36 -24.03 6.60 -10.11
CA THR A 36 -23.79 5.68 -8.99
C THR A 36 -22.77 4.59 -9.34
N GLU A 37 -22.69 4.17 -10.61
CA GLU A 37 -21.71 3.20 -11.09
C GLU A 37 -20.27 3.73 -11.03
N GLU A 38 -20.07 5.00 -11.39
CA GLU A 38 -18.76 5.66 -11.27
C GLU A 38 -18.37 5.87 -9.81
N LEU A 39 -19.35 6.13 -8.93
CA LEU A 39 -19.14 6.22 -7.49
C LEU A 39 -18.73 4.86 -6.89
N ALA A 40 -19.42 3.78 -7.28
CA ALA A 40 -19.06 2.41 -6.90
C ALA A 40 -17.67 2.01 -7.43
N THR A 41 -17.30 2.46 -8.63
CA THR A 41 -15.96 2.23 -9.19
C THR A 41 -14.88 2.96 -8.38
N ALA A 42 -15.12 4.22 -7.99
CA ALA A 42 -14.20 4.96 -7.12
C ALA A 42 -14.06 4.29 -5.74
N GLN A 43 -15.16 3.77 -5.19
CA GLN A 43 -15.16 3.03 -3.94
C GLN A 43 -14.34 1.73 -4.03
N GLU A 44 -14.54 0.92 -5.08
CA GLU A 44 -13.77 -0.31 -5.26
C GLU A 44 -12.27 0.00 -5.46
N ALA A 45 -11.93 1.08 -6.16
CA ALA A 45 -10.55 1.54 -6.27
C ALA A 45 -9.93 1.88 -4.90
N LEU A 46 -10.68 2.53 -4.00
CA LEU A 46 -10.23 2.79 -2.62
C LEU A 46 -10.06 1.50 -1.81
N PHE A 47 -10.94 0.51 -1.96
CA PHE A 47 -10.75 -0.80 -1.33
C PHE A 47 -9.57 -1.58 -1.92
N ALA A 48 -9.29 -1.44 -3.22
CA ALA A 48 -8.11 -2.01 -3.84
C ALA A 48 -6.83 -1.40 -3.26
N ILE A 49 -6.75 -0.07 -3.11
CA ILE A 49 -5.63 0.61 -2.44
C ILE A 49 -5.52 0.15 -0.99
N THR A 50 -6.63 0.00 -0.27
CA THR A 50 -6.65 -0.48 1.12
C THR A 50 -5.96 -1.84 1.26
N ARG A 51 -6.37 -2.81 0.43
CA ARG A 51 -5.82 -4.17 0.46
C ARG A 51 -4.34 -4.18 0.05
N ALA A 52 -3.98 -3.40 -0.97
CA ALA A 52 -2.61 -3.32 -1.46
C ALA A 52 -1.67 -2.59 -0.49
N GLY A 53 -2.13 -1.53 0.17
CA GLY A 53 -1.38 -0.82 1.22
C GLY A 53 -1.07 -1.72 2.41
N ALA A 54 -2.06 -2.45 2.92
CA ALA A 54 -1.85 -3.43 3.99
C ALA A 54 -0.89 -4.56 3.57
N ARG A 55 -0.91 -4.98 2.30
CA ARG A 55 0.04 -5.96 1.77
C ARG A 55 1.46 -5.38 1.68
N LEU A 56 1.59 -4.16 1.15
CA LEU A 56 2.86 -3.47 1.00
C LEU A 56 3.52 -3.24 2.36
N ALA A 57 2.75 -2.83 3.37
CA ALA A 57 3.22 -2.66 4.74
C ALA A 57 3.90 -3.94 5.26
N ARG A 58 3.21 -5.10 5.13
CA ARG A 58 3.78 -6.40 5.54
C ARG A 58 5.03 -6.78 4.75
N GLN A 59 5.08 -6.49 3.46
CA GLN A 59 6.24 -6.81 2.62
C GLN A 59 7.46 -5.96 2.99
N LEU A 60 7.25 -4.68 3.28
CA LEU A 60 8.29 -3.75 3.71
C LEU A 60 8.80 -4.09 5.11
N ASP A 61 7.92 -4.45 6.04
CA ASP A 61 8.29 -4.95 7.37
C ASP A 61 9.13 -6.25 7.28
N LEU A 62 8.71 -7.21 6.45
CA LEU A 62 9.48 -8.43 6.21
C LEU A 62 10.86 -8.15 5.60
N LEU A 63 11.00 -7.11 4.76
CA LEU A 63 12.30 -6.66 4.27
C LEU A 63 13.10 -5.97 5.38
N ALA A 64 12.49 -5.09 6.19
CA ALA A 64 13.15 -4.40 7.29
C ALA A 64 13.81 -5.40 8.25
N ASN A 65 13.11 -6.49 8.58
CA ASN A 65 13.61 -7.59 9.40
C ASN A 65 14.81 -8.32 8.77
N GLU A 66 14.96 -8.36 7.43
CA GLU A 66 16.17 -8.92 6.79
C GLU A 66 17.40 -8.01 6.93
N TYR A 67 17.18 -6.71 7.11
CA TYR A 67 18.24 -5.72 7.34
C TYR A 67 18.47 -5.43 8.82
N GLU A 68 17.75 -6.13 9.71
CA GLU A 68 18.03 -6.13 11.14
C GLU A 68 19.31 -6.92 11.40
N SER A 69 20.25 -6.32 12.14
CA SER A 69 21.51 -6.95 12.52
C SER A 69 21.62 -6.97 14.04
N PRO A 70 21.42 -8.14 14.69
CA PRO A 70 21.41 -8.24 16.16
C PRO A 70 22.75 -7.88 16.82
N SER A 71 23.83 -7.82 16.04
CA SER A 71 25.19 -7.51 16.49
C SER A 71 25.50 -6.02 16.52
N LEU A 72 24.62 -5.16 16.00
CA LEU A 72 24.80 -3.71 15.99
C LEU A 72 24.01 -3.09 17.15
N SER A 73 24.61 -2.07 17.78
CA SER A 73 23.95 -1.28 18.83
C SER A 73 22.85 -0.36 18.32
N GLU A 74 22.83 -0.08 17.01
CA GLU A 74 21.86 0.78 16.35
C GLU A 74 21.32 0.09 15.09
N PRO A 75 20.01 0.26 14.76
CA PRO A 75 19.44 -0.25 13.51
C PRO A 75 20.13 0.36 12.30
N SER A 76 20.24 -0.42 11.22
CA SER A 76 20.75 0.11 9.96
C SER A 76 19.79 1.17 9.39
N ALA A 77 20.31 2.17 8.68
CA ALA A 77 19.47 3.19 8.04
C ALA A 77 18.47 2.59 7.04
N VAL A 78 18.81 1.45 6.42
CA VAL A 78 17.92 0.72 5.51
C VAL A 78 16.76 0.08 6.27
N HIS A 79 17.03 -0.53 7.43
CA HIS A 79 15.98 -1.07 8.31
C HIS A 79 14.99 0.04 8.70
N VAL A 80 15.50 1.19 9.20
CA VAL A 80 14.64 2.31 9.61
C VAL A 80 13.81 2.84 8.45
N ALA A 81 14.40 2.99 7.26
CA ALA A 81 13.68 3.48 6.09
C ALA A 81 12.56 2.51 5.65
N LEU A 82 12.80 1.19 5.72
CA LEU A 82 11.82 0.17 5.37
C LEU A 82 10.68 0.10 6.39
N ASP A 83 10.99 0.19 7.68
CA ASP A 83 9.99 0.25 8.76
C ASP A 83 9.08 1.48 8.63
N GLN A 84 9.67 2.66 8.39
CA GLN A 84 8.89 3.89 8.14
C GLN A 84 8.03 3.78 6.88
N ALA A 85 8.55 3.17 5.81
CA ALA A 85 7.78 2.94 4.60
C ALA A 85 6.63 1.94 4.83
N ALA A 86 6.83 0.94 5.69
CA ALA A 86 5.79 0.00 6.08
C ALA A 86 4.64 0.70 6.82
N ALA A 87 4.99 1.55 7.81
CA ALA A 87 4.02 2.35 8.54
C ALA A 87 3.22 3.29 7.61
N ALA A 88 3.90 3.98 6.69
CA ALA A 88 3.24 4.84 5.71
C ALA A 88 2.29 4.08 4.78
N ALA A 89 2.64 2.85 4.37
CA ALA A 89 1.78 2.00 3.55
C ALA A 89 0.54 1.50 4.32
N GLU A 90 0.69 1.22 5.62
CA GLU A 90 -0.43 0.87 6.50
C GLU A 90 -1.37 2.06 6.69
N ASP A 91 -0.83 3.25 6.97
CA ASP A 91 -1.59 4.49 7.12
C ASP A 91 -2.38 4.82 5.84
N LEU A 92 -1.75 4.71 4.67
CA LEU A 92 -2.43 4.86 3.39
C LEU A 92 -3.63 3.91 3.29
N GLY A 93 -3.43 2.62 3.62
CA GLY A 93 -4.49 1.63 3.57
C GLY A 93 -5.65 1.94 4.52
N ASN A 94 -5.34 2.39 5.74
CA ASN A 94 -6.33 2.79 6.74
C ASN A 94 -7.12 4.03 6.28
N CYS A 95 -6.45 5.04 5.74
CA CYS A 95 -7.11 6.24 5.21
C CYS A 95 -8.03 5.90 4.04
N THR A 96 -7.61 5.04 3.11
CA THR A 96 -8.46 4.66 1.97
C THR A 96 -9.64 3.80 2.39
N LYS A 97 -9.52 3.00 3.45
CA LYS A 97 -10.64 2.24 4.01
C LYS A 97 -11.72 3.19 4.52
N VAL A 98 -11.33 4.18 5.32
CA VAL A 98 -12.26 5.19 5.86
C VAL A 98 -12.91 5.98 4.73
N ALA A 99 -12.14 6.36 3.71
CA ALA A 99 -12.67 7.05 2.54
C ALA A 99 -13.69 6.20 1.77
N ALA A 100 -13.44 4.90 1.58
CA ALA A 100 -14.37 3.98 0.92
C ALA A 100 -15.68 3.82 1.70
N GLN A 101 -15.61 3.73 3.03
CA GLN A 101 -16.78 3.62 3.90
C GLN A 101 -17.61 4.91 3.89
N ALA A 102 -16.97 6.08 3.84
CA ALA A 102 -17.67 7.36 3.75
C ALA A 102 -18.45 7.56 2.44
N ILE A 103 -18.18 6.75 1.40
CA ILE A 103 -18.98 6.69 0.18
C ILE A 103 -20.22 5.82 0.39
N GLU A 104 -20.09 4.67 1.09
CA GLU A 104 -21.20 3.76 1.42
C GLU A 104 -22.25 4.44 2.30
N ASP A 105 -21.82 5.16 3.33
CA ASP A 105 -22.70 5.84 4.29
C ASP A 105 -23.53 6.99 3.68
N ARG A 106 -23.26 7.37 2.42
CA ARG A 106 -23.98 8.44 1.70
C ARG A 106 -25.08 7.92 0.77
N GLU A 107 -25.18 6.61 0.56
CA GLU A 107 -26.29 5.96 -0.15
C GLU A 107 -27.47 5.64 0.79
#